data_AF-A0A355YNT5-F1
#
_entry.id   AF-A0A355YNT5-F1
#
_cell.length_a   1.000
_cell.length_b   1.000
_cell.length_c   1.000
_cell.angle_alpha   90.00
_cell.angle_beta   90.00
_cell.angle_gamma   90.00
#
_symmetry.space_group_name_H-M   'P 1'
#
loop_
_entity.id
_entity.type
_entity.pdbx_description
1 polymer ?
#
loop_
_entity_poly.entity_id
_entity_poly.type
_entity_poly.pdbx_seq_one_letter_code
_entity_poly.pdbx_strand_id
1 'polypeptide(L)'
;FFPNNAVEYFGSYYDYYQPEAYVPSSDTYIAKDSSVNDEIDKLRLSATASLIERRDVVIVASVSCIYGLGEPENFEKMMVSLRPGMQKERDEVLRQLVDIQYDRNEMDFKRGTFRVRGDVVEIFPANSSDMAIRVEFFGDEIERISEIDVLSGEIKCVRDHVAIFPASHYVVPAERIREAAKAIEEELEERVRYFKGEDKLLEAQRISERTN
;
A
#
# COMPACT_ATOMS: atom_id res chain seq x y z
N PHE A 1 2.86 -28.74 -10.23
CA PHE A 1 3.81 -28.40 -11.31
C PHE A 1 5.01 -27.62 -10.79
N PHE A 2 4.88 -26.56 -9.96
CA PHE A 2 6.02 -25.73 -9.52
C PHE A 2 6.07 -25.48 -8.00
N PRO A 3 6.41 -26.47 -7.15
CA PRO A 3 6.37 -26.31 -5.69
C PRO A 3 7.48 -25.45 -5.09
N ASN A 4 8.55 -25.17 -5.84
CA ASN A 4 9.72 -24.41 -5.37
C ASN A 4 9.82 -23.00 -6.02
N ASN A 5 8.87 -22.65 -6.90
CA ASN A 5 8.81 -21.36 -7.58
C ASN A 5 7.71 -20.49 -6.97
N ALA A 6 7.77 -19.18 -7.19
CA ALA A 6 6.70 -18.28 -6.77
C ALA A 6 5.51 -18.41 -7.73
N VAL A 7 4.45 -19.08 -7.28
CA VAL A 7 3.18 -19.18 -8.00
C VAL A 7 2.17 -18.30 -7.30
N GLU A 8 1.77 -17.22 -7.97
CA GLU A 8 1.05 -16.09 -7.39
C GLU A 8 -0.33 -15.91 -8.03
N TYR A 9 -1.21 -15.17 -7.36
CA TYR A 9 -2.56 -14.86 -7.84
C TYR A 9 -2.81 -13.36 -7.92
N PHE A 10 -3.37 -12.90 -9.04
CA PHE A 10 -3.68 -11.48 -9.26
C PHE A 10 -5.09 -11.28 -9.82
N GLY A 11 -6.07 -11.23 -8.91
CA GLY A 11 -7.49 -11.00 -9.22
C GLY A 11 -7.99 -9.62 -8.80
N SER A 12 -9.28 -9.35 -9.05
CA SER A 12 -9.96 -8.22 -8.40
C SER A 12 -10.03 -8.50 -6.90
N TYR A 13 -9.59 -7.55 -6.08
CA TYR A 13 -9.69 -7.66 -4.62
C TYR A 13 -11.04 -7.16 -4.08
N TYR A 14 -12.00 -6.85 -4.95
CA TYR A 14 -13.35 -6.49 -4.52
C TYR A 14 -14.27 -7.71 -4.49
N ASP A 15 -14.83 -8.02 -3.31
CA ASP A 15 -15.95 -8.97 -3.19
C ASP A 15 -17.23 -8.38 -3.78
N TYR A 16 -17.38 -7.07 -3.62
CA TYR A 16 -18.46 -6.27 -4.19
C TYR A 16 -17.92 -4.93 -4.66
N TYR A 17 -18.38 -4.47 -5.82
CA TYR A 17 -17.99 -3.17 -6.37
C TYR A 17 -19.13 -2.53 -7.16
N GLN A 18 -19.53 -1.33 -6.73
CA GLN A 18 -20.40 -0.42 -7.43
C GLN A 18 -19.59 0.83 -7.81
N PRO A 19 -19.42 1.14 -9.11
CA PRO A 19 -18.74 2.35 -9.54
C PRO A 19 -19.57 3.59 -9.19
N GLU A 20 -18.87 4.72 -9.02
CA GLU A 20 -19.51 6.03 -9.02
C GLU A 20 -20.06 6.31 -10.42
N ALA A 21 -21.33 6.72 -10.50
CA ALA A 21 -21.98 7.00 -11.78
C ALA A 21 -23.05 8.09 -11.63
N TYR A 22 -23.32 8.78 -12.73
CA TYR A 22 -24.46 9.70 -12.83
C TYR A 22 -25.32 9.28 -14.02
N VAL A 23 -26.63 9.14 -13.78
CA VAL A 23 -27.62 8.71 -14.78
C VAL A 23 -28.46 9.92 -15.19
N PRO A 24 -28.20 10.54 -16.37
CA PRO A 24 -28.85 11.79 -16.75
C PRO A 24 -30.36 11.68 -16.93
N SER A 25 -30.84 10.53 -17.42
CA SER A 25 -32.26 10.32 -17.71
C SER A 25 -33.15 10.35 -16.47
N SER A 26 -32.60 10.04 -15.30
CA SER A 26 -33.31 10.03 -14.01
C SER A 26 -32.73 11.02 -13.02
N ASP A 27 -31.79 11.89 -13.45
CA ASP A 27 -31.02 12.81 -12.59
C ASP A 27 -30.53 12.14 -11.30
N THR A 28 -29.99 10.92 -11.41
CA THR A 28 -29.62 10.10 -10.25
C THR A 28 -28.11 9.96 -10.15
N TYR A 29 -27.57 10.34 -9.00
CA TYR A 29 -26.20 10.07 -8.63
C TYR A 29 -26.11 8.77 -7.83
N ILE A 30 -25.23 7.87 -8.28
CA ILE A 30 -24.94 6.58 -7.65
C ILE A 30 -23.53 6.72 -7.06
N ALA A 31 -23.46 6.72 -5.73
CA ALA A 31 -22.18 6.77 -5.04
C ALA A 31 -21.40 5.46 -5.24
N LYS A 32 -20.07 5.57 -5.26
CA LYS A 32 -19.20 4.41 -5.15
C LYS A 32 -19.50 3.67 -3.85
N ASP A 33 -19.65 2.35 -3.96
CA ASP A 33 -19.73 1.46 -2.81
C ASP A 33 -18.92 0.19 -3.11
N SER A 34 -18.17 -0.32 -2.16
CA SER A 34 -17.28 -1.46 -2.40
C SER A 34 -16.89 -2.17 -1.13
N SER A 35 -16.68 -3.49 -1.23
CA SER A 35 -16.12 -4.33 -0.16
C SER A 35 -14.82 -4.96 -0.65
N VAL A 36 -13.76 -4.81 0.14
CA VAL A 36 -12.43 -5.35 -0.15
C VAL A 36 -12.26 -6.72 0.51
N ASN A 37 -11.70 -7.66 -0.25
CA ASN A 37 -11.27 -8.97 0.20
C ASN A 37 -9.79 -8.92 0.59
N ASP A 38 -9.53 -9.05 1.89
CA ASP A 38 -8.18 -8.94 2.43
C ASP A 38 -7.23 -10.02 1.90
N GLU A 39 -7.73 -11.24 1.67
CA GLU A 39 -6.91 -12.34 1.18
C GLU A 39 -6.46 -12.11 -0.27
N ILE A 40 -7.34 -11.61 -1.14
CA ILE A 40 -6.97 -11.31 -2.52
C ILE A 40 -6.02 -10.12 -2.59
N ASP A 41 -6.24 -9.09 -1.78
CA ASP A 41 -5.35 -7.93 -1.71
C ASP A 41 -3.92 -8.34 -1.30
N LYS A 42 -3.78 -9.18 -0.26
CA LYS A 42 -2.50 -9.78 0.14
C LYS A 42 -1.86 -10.54 -1.02
N LEU A 43 -2.61 -11.38 -1.73
CA LEU A 43 -2.08 -12.17 -2.86
C LEU A 43 -1.58 -11.26 -4.00
N ARG A 44 -2.25 -10.13 -4.24
CA ARG A 44 -1.80 -9.14 -5.23
C ARG A 44 -0.49 -8.47 -4.81
N LEU A 45 -0.34 -8.12 -3.54
CA LEU A 45 0.90 -7.56 -3.00
C LEU A 45 2.04 -8.58 -3.06
N SER A 46 1.75 -9.85 -2.75
CA SER A 46 2.68 -10.98 -2.93
C SER A 46 3.13 -11.10 -4.38
N ALA A 47 2.19 -11.06 -5.33
CA ALA A 47 2.51 -11.14 -6.75
C ALA A 47 3.47 -10.03 -7.22
N THR A 48 3.23 -8.78 -6.81
CA THR A 48 4.10 -7.65 -7.20
C THR A 48 5.44 -7.67 -6.49
N ALA A 49 5.50 -8.07 -5.22
CA ALA A 49 6.75 -8.23 -4.48
C ALA A 49 7.63 -9.33 -5.10
N SER A 50 7.03 -10.49 -5.41
CA SER A 50 7.71 -11.63 -6.04
C SER A 50 8.38 -11.25 -7.37
N LEU A 51 7.75 -10.39 -8.19
CA LEU A 51 8.34 -9.89 -9.44
C LEU A 51 9.60 -9.05 -9.23
N ILE A 52 9.75 -8.40 -8.08
CA ILE A 52 10.92 -7.58 -7.74
C ILE A 52 12.02 -8.46 -7.14
N GLU A 53 11.65 -9.39 -6.26
CA GLU A 53 12.63 -10.19 -5.50
C GLU A 53 13.29 -11.31 -6.33
N ARG A 54 12.56 -11.90 -7.29
CA ARG A 54 13.01 -13.11 -7.98
C ARG A 54 12.50 -13.19 -9.42
N ARG A 55 13.16 -14.04 -10.22
CA ARG A 55 12.85 -14.19 -11.66
C ARG A 55 11.93 -15.37 -11.98
N ASP A 56 11.84 -16.34 -11.10
CA ASP A 56 11.09 -17.58 -11.30
C ASP A 56 9.66 -17.47 -10.73
N VAL A 57 8.90 -16.55 -11.34
CA VAL A 57 7.55 -16.17 -10.93
C VAL A 57 6.53 -16.55 -12.01
N VAL A 58 5.41 -17.11 -11.60
CA VAL A 58 4.24 -17.35 -12.44
C VAL A 58 3.03 -16.72 -11.78
N ILE A 59 2.39 -15.75 -12.45
CA ILE A 59 1.18 -15.09 -11.93
C ILE A 59 -0.04 -15.59 -12.71
N VAL A 60 -1.03 -16.12 -12.00
CA VAL A 60 -2.35 -16.39 -12.56
C VAL A 60 -3.22 -15.15 -12.34
N ALA A 61 -3.58 -14.46 -13.42
CA ALA A 61 -4.26 -13.18 -13.35
C ALA A 61 -5.63 -13.18 -14.04
N SER A 62 -6.55 -12.35 -13.54
CA SER A 62 -7.76 -11.95 -14.27
C SER A 62 -7.47 -10.72 -15.15
N VAL A 63 -8.49 -10.18 -15.80
CA VAL A 63 -8.41 -8.87 -16.50
C VAL A 63 -7.99 -7.72 -15.58
N SER A 64 -7.90 -7.92 -14.26
CA SER A 64 -7.30 -6.93 -13.37
C SER A 64 -5.86 -6.58 -13.76
N CYS A 65 -5.12 -7.42 -14.50
CA CYS A 65 -3.74 -7.13 -14.91
C CYS A 65 -3.61 -5.99 -15.93
N ILE A 66 -4.71 -5.56 -16.55
CA ILE A 66 -4.72 -4.40 -17.47
C ILE A 66 -5.24 -3.12 -16.80
N TYR A 67 -5.64 -3.19 -15.53
CA TYR A 67 -6.02 -2.00 -14.75
C TYR A 67 -4.78 -1.35 -14.14
N GLY A 68 -4.87 -0.03 -13.94
CA GLY A 68 -3.76 0.77 -13.42
C GLY A 68 -3.32 0.31 -12.02
N LEU A 69 -2.00 0.32 -11.82
CA LEU A 69 -1.34 0.30 -10.51
C LEU A 69 -0.48 1.56 -10.40
N GLY A 70 0.05 1.85 -9.22
CA GLY A 70 1.12 2.84 -9.09
C GLY A 70 2.36 2.46 -9.90
N GLU A 71 3.23 3.44 -10.11
CA GLU A 71 4.47 3.23 -10.87
C GLU A 71 5.32 2.14 -10.19
N PRO A 72 5.77 1.09 -10.92
CA PRO A 72 6.60 0.03 -10.35
C PRO A 72 7.86 0.57 -9.68
N GLU A 73 8.46 1.62 -10.23
CA GLU A 73 9.63 2.27 -9.65
C GLU A 73 9.36 2.85 -8.26
N ASN A 74 8.17 3.40 -7.99
CA ASN A 74 7.84 3.90 -6.65
C ASN A 74 7.68 2.74 -5.67
N PHE A 75 7.02 1.67 -6.10
CA PHE A 75 6.85 0.48 -5.27
C PHE A 75 8.18 -0.18 -4.89
N GLU A 76 9.14 -0.22 -5.82
CA GLU A 76 10.50 -0.72 -5.59
C GLU A 76 11.33 0.27 -4.74
N LYS A 77 11.41 1.54 -5.13
CA LYS A 77 12.29 2.54 -4.47
C LYS A 77 11.85 2.89 -3.05
N MET A 78 10.56 2.81 -2.76
CA MET A 78 10.04 3.13 -1.43
C MET A 78 10.18 1.97 -0.45
N MET A 79 10.52 0.75 -0.90
CA MET A 79 10.67 -0.38 0.00
C MET A 79 11.70 -0.12 1.12
N VAL A 80 11.40 -0.56 2.33
CA VAL A 80 12.31 -0.41 3.47
C VAL A 80 13.22 -1.63 3.55
N SER A 81 14.48 -1.45 3.14
CA SER A 81 15.51 -2.48 3.23
C SER A 81 16.25 -2.39 4.57
N LEU A 82 16.30 -3.50 5.31
CA LEU A 82 16.94 -3.60 6.62
C LEU A 82 17.94 -4.76 6.66
N ARG A 83 19.08 -4.57 7.32
CA ARG A 83 20.16 -5.57 7.49
C ARG A 83 20.75 -5.46 8.90
N PRO A 84 21.13 -6.56 9.55
CA PRO A 84 21.94 -6.50 10.77
C PRO A 84 23.23 -5.69 10.53
N GLY A 85 23.66 -4.92 11.52
CA GLY A 85 24.81 -4.00 11.47
C GLY A 85 24.53 -2.65 10.79
N MET A 86 23.32 -2.42 10.27
CA MET A 86 22.95 -1.14 9.68
C MET A 86 22.79 -0.07 10.76
N GLN A 87 23.52 1.04 10.63
CA GLN A 87 23.35 2.24 11.47
C GLN A 87 22.11 3.00 10.98
N LYS A 88 21.01 2.86 11.71
CA LYS A 88 19.72 3.44 11.40
C LYS A 88 18.91 3.62 12.68
N GLU A 89 18.49 4.85 12.95
CA GLU A 89 17.66 5.14 14.11
C GLU A 89 16.31 4.42 14.00
N ARG A 90 15.82 3.89 15.11
CA ARG A 90 14.51 3.22 15.18
C ARG A 90 13.40 4.12 14.63
N ASP A 91 13.36 5.38 15.05
CA ASP A 91 12.30 6.33 14.68
C ASP A 91 12.40 6.75 13.19
N GLU A 92 13.55 6.58 12.54
CA GLU A 92 13.67 6.68 11.09
C GLU A 92 12.96 5.51 10.39
N VAL A 93 13.16 4.28 10.87
CA VAL A 93 12.47 3.10 10.34
C VAL A 93 10.95 3.24 10.51
N LEU A 94 10.48 3.72 11.66
CA LEU A 94 9.04 3.92 11.88
C LEU A 94 8.43 4.92 10.89
N ARG A 95 9.12 6.05 10.64
CA ARG A 95 8.68 7.05 9.66
C ARG A 95 8.60 6.46 8.26
N GLN A 96 9.63 5.70 7.85
CA GLN A 96 9.63 5.06 6.54
C GLN A 96 8.50 4.03 6.39
N LEU A 97 8.18 3.27 7.45
CA LEU A 97 7.04 2.35 7.43
C LEU A 97 5.71 3.09 7.22
N VAL A 98 5.52 4.23 7.90
CA VAL A 98 4.35 5.10 7.68
C VAL A 98 4.31 5.64 6.26
N ASP A 99 5.46 6.09 5.71
CA ASP A 99 5.56 6.60 4.34
C ASP A 99 5.18 5.52 3.29
N ILE A 100 5.33 4.25 3.63
CA ILE A 100 4.90 3.11 2.80
C ILE A 100 3.56 2.50 3.22
N GLN A 101 2.70 3.30 3.87
CA GLN A 101 1.30 3.00 4.21
C GLN A 101 1.11 1.92 5.27
N TYR A 102 2.08 1.73 6.18
CA TYR A 102 1.85 0.91 7.36
C TYR A 102 1.30 1.72 8.52
N ASP A 103 0.36 1.11 9.24
CA ASP A 103 -0.20 1.69 10.45
C ASP A 103 0.55 1.23 11.71
N ARG A 104 0.81 2.16 12.63
CA ARG A 104 1.27 1.79 13.97
C ARG A 104 0.09 1.28 14.79
N ASN A 105 0.11 0.00 15.19
CA ASN A 105 -0.96 -0.58 15.99
C ASN A 105 -0.44 -1.57 17.03
N GLU A 106 -0.56 -1.22 18.32
CA GLU A 106 -0.07 -2.05 19.42
C GLU A 106 -1.06 -3.15 19.84
N MET A 107 -2.36 -2.93 19.63
CA MET A 107 -3.43 -3.84 20.07
C MET A 107 -3.82 -4.85 19.00
N ASP A 108 -4.06 -4.38 17.78
CA ASP A 108 -4.50 -5.19 16.63
C ASP A 108 -3.33 -5.36 15.65
N PHE A 109 -2.53 -6.41 15.87
CA PHE A 109 -1.36 -6.71 15.06
C PHE A 109 -1.75 -7.60 13.87
N LYS A 110 -1.89 -6.98 12.70
CA LYS A 110 -2.36 -7.57 11.45
C LYS A 110 -1.51 -7.09 10.28
N ARG A 111 -1.67 -7.71 9.11
CA ARG A 111 -0.93 -7.33 7.89
C ARG A 111 -1.02 -5.82 7.63
N GLY A 112 0.10 -5.22 7.22
CA GLY A 112 0.18 -3.78 6.99
C GLY A 112 0.28 -2.95 8.27
N THR A 113 0.52 -3.56 9.43
CA THR A 113 0.78 -2.83 10.68
C THR A 113 2.16 -3.12 11.27
N PHE A 114 2.62 -2.23 12.13
CA PHE A 114 3.80 -2.45 12.97
C PHE A 114 3.54 -2.01 14.41
N ARG A 115 4.33 -2.56 15.34
CA ARG A 115 4.30 -2.19 16.76
C ARG A 115 5.70 -2.11 17.35
N VAL A 116 5.82 -1.38 18.45
CA VAL A 116 7.09 -1.13 19.13
C VAL A 116 7.01 -1.67 20.56
N ARG A 117 8.03 -2.40 20.99
CA ARG A 117 8.17 -2.94 22.34
C ARG A 117 9.61 -2.70 22.82
N GLY A 118 9.84 -1.54 23.44
CA GLY A 118 11.19 -1.10 23.80
C GLY A 118 12.06 -0.90 22.57
N ASP A 119 13.14 -1.67 22.47
CA ASP A 119 14.10 -1.63 21.37
C ASP A 119 13.76 -2.62 20.24
N VAL A 120 12.55 -3.19 20.29
CA VAL A 120 12.06 -4.14 19.29
C VAL A 120 10.95 -3.50 18.46
N VAL A 121 11.09 -3.56 17.14
CA VAL A 121 10.04 -3.22 16.18
C VAL A 121 9.56 -4.51 15.52
N GLU A 122 8.27 -4.81 15.66
CA GLU A 122 7.63 -5.94 14.96
C GLU A 122 6.77 -5.38 13.82
N ILE A 123 7.02 -5.86 12.61
CA ILE A 123 6.38 -5.41 11.38
C ILE A 123 5.66 -6.60 10.79
N PHE A 124 4.37 -6.49 10.50
CA PHE A 124 3.62 -7.53 9.80
C PHE A 124 3.51 -7.15 8.30
N PRO A 125 4.31 -7.75 7.40
CA PRO A 125 4.30 -7.40 5.99
C PRO A 125 2.91 -7.56 5.36
N ALA A 126 2.52 -6.63 4.48
CA ALA A 126 1.20 -6.63 3.87
C ALA A 126 0.96 -7.79 2.89
N ASN A 127 2.05 -8.40 2.39
CA ASN A 127 2.07 -9.59 1.55
C ASN A 127 2.25 -10.90 2.34
N SER A 128 2.32 -10.87 3.68
CA SER A 128 2.49 -12.05 4.53
C SER A 128 1.17 -12.53 5.13
N SER A 129 1.10 -13.81 5.47
CA SER A 129 -0.10 -14.46 6.04
C SER A 129 -0.02 -14.66 7.55
N ASP A 130 1.14 -15.08 8.05
CA ASP A 130 1.34 -15.59 9.40
C ASP A 130 2.72 -15.27 9.98
N MET A 131 3.60 -14.66 9.17
CA MET A 131 4.96 -14.30 9.57
C MET A 131 5.10 -12.78 9.69
N ALA A 132 5.62 -12.33 10.82
CA ALA A 132 6.08 -10.96 11.03
C ALA A 132 7.60 -10.89 11.10
N ILE A 133 8.13 -9.71 10.83
CA ILE A 133 9.54 -9.38 10.93
C ILE A 133 9.78 -8.68 12.26
N ARG A 134 10.61 -9.29 13.11
CA ARG A 134 11.10 -8.69 14.35
C ARG A 134 12.47 -8.09 14.09
N VAL A 135 12.59 -6.79 14.31
CA VAL A 135 13.83 -6.01 14.20
C VAL A 135 14.23 -5.57 15.60
N GLU A 136 15.38 -6.05 16.07
CA GLU A 136 15.94 -5.74 17.39
C GLU A 136 17.06 -4.69 17.21
N PHE A 137 17.00 -3.62 17.98
CA PHE A 137 17.93 -2.49 17.93
C PHE A 137 18.84 -2.46 19.15
N PHE A 138 20.08 -2.02 18.94
CA PHE A 138 21.02 -1.65 20.00
C PHE A 138 21.44 -0.19 19.78
N GLY A 139 20.76 0.73 20.46
CA GLY A 139 20.87 2.16 20.13
C GLY A 139 20.37 2.42 18.70
N ASP A 140 21.25 2.95 17.86
CA ASP A 140 20.96 3.28 16.45
C ASP A 140 21.48 2.21 15.49
N GLU A 141 21.75 1.00 15.96
CA GLU A 141 22.19 -0.13 15.13
C GLU A 141 21.15 -1.25 15.15
N ILE A 142 20.87 -1.83 13.97
CA ILE A 142 20.06 -3.05 13.89
C ILE A 142 20.94 -4.23 14.33
N GLU A 143 20.66 -4.79 15.50
CA GLU A 143 21.41 -5.92 16.05
C GLU A 143 21.00 -7.23 15.39
N ARG A 144 19.68 -7.45 15.24
CA ARG A 144 19.15 -8.73 14.75
C ARG A 144 17.83 -8.55 14.02
N ILE A 145 17.64 -9.36 12.97
CA ILE A 145 16.36 -9.48 12.26
C ILE A 145 15.92 -10.94 12.30
N SER A 146 14.69 -11.18 12.74
CA SER A 146 14.11 -12.52 12.84
C SER A 146 12.70 -12.57 12.24
N GLU A 147 12.34 -13.69 11.63
CA GLU A 147 10.95 -14.00 11.30
C GLU A 147 10.28 -14.67 12.49
N ILE A 148 9.09 -14.19 12.84
CA ILE A 148 8.29 -14.71 13.95
C ILE A 148 6.90 -15.10 13.47
N ASP A 149 6.37 -16.18 14.03
CA ASP A 149 4.97 -16.53 13.85
C ASP A 149 4.08 -15.56 14.64
N VAL A 150 3.10 -14.94 13.99
CA VAL A 150 2.30 -13.85 14.57
C VAL A 150 1.39 -14.29 15.70
N LEU A 151 1.04 -15.59 15.78
CA LEU A 151 0.13 -16.14 16.79
C LEU A 151 0.90 -16.60 18.04
N SER A 152 1.96 -17.37 17.84
CA SER A 152 2.76 -17.98 18.91
C SER A 152 3.92 -17.10 19.38
N GLY A 153 4.40 -16.18 18.53
CA GLY A 153 5.60 -15.39 18.77
C GLY A 153 6.91 -16.17 18.65
N GLU A 154 6.85 -17.43 18.20
CA GLU A 154 8.01 -18.29 17.99
C GLU A 154 8.91 -17.74 16.89
N ILE A 155 10.22 -17.69 17.13
CA ILE A 155 11.20 -17.34 16.11
C ILE A 155 11.39 -18.53 15.17
N LYS A 156 11.07 -18.34 13.89
CA LYS A 156 11.21 -19.38 12.86
C LYS A 156 12.60 -19.37 12.23
N CYS A 157 13.13 -18.19 11.92
CA CYS A 157 14.49 -18.06 11.41
C CYS A 157 15.07 -16.66 11.65
N VAL A 158 16.38 -16.53 11.47
CA VAL A 158 17.11 -15.26 11.48
C VAL A 158 17.44 -14.88 10.05
N ARG A 159 17.35 -13.59 9.72
CA ARG A 159 17.57 -13.05 8.38
C ARG A 159 18.73 -12.06 8.37
N ASP A 160 19.59 -12.19 7.37
CA ASP A 160 20.69 -11.25 7.12
C ASP A 160 20.23 -10.02 6.31
N HIS A 161 19.05 -10.08 5.72
CA HIS A 161 18.43 -9.01 4.96
C HIS A 161 16.92 -9.23 4.87
N VAL A 162 16.16 -8.14 4.94
CA VAL A 162 14.73 -8.13 4.67
C VAL A 162 14.35 -6.87 3.88
N ALA A 163 13.42 -7.03 2.95
CA ALA A 163 12.77 -5.94 2.23
C ALA A 163 11.30 -5.86 2.69
N ILE A 164 10.89 -4.72 3.21
CA ILE A 164 9.49 -4.44 3.54
C ILE A 164 8.91 -3.62 2.40
N PHE A 165 8.06 -4.24 1.59
CA PHE A 165 7.36 -3.57 0.49
C PHE A 165 6.20 -2.71 0.98
N PRO A 166 5.78 -1.69 0.21
CA PRO A 166 4.62 -0.88 0.56
C PRO A 166 3.35 -1.69 0.77
N ALA A 167 2.52 -1.25 1.72
CA ALA A 167 1.23 -1.88 2.01
C ALA A 167 0.13 -1.57 0.97
N SER A 168 0.46 -0.79 -0.06
CA SER A 168 -0.44 -0.41 -1.14
C SER A 168 0.31 -0.29 -2.47
N HIS A 169 -0.34 -0.71 -3.57
CA HIS A 169 0.18 -0.52 -4.93
C HIS A 169 0.20 0.95 -5.38
N TYR A 170 -0.47 1.85 -4.68
CA TYR A 170 -0.61 3.27 -5.05
C TYR A 170 0.24 4.20 -4.19
N VAL A 171 1.37 3.72 -3.69
CA VAL A 171 2.30 4.54 -2.93
C VAL A 171 2.94 5.60 -3.83
N VAL A 172 3.02 6.83 -3.32
CA VAL A 172 3.58 7.99 -4.03
C VAL A 172 4.40 8.82 -3.04
N PRO A 173 5.59 9.35 -3.42
CA PRO A 173 6.36 10.24 -2.57
C PRO A 173 5.59 11.50 -2.16
N ALA A 174 5.74 11.92 -0.90
CA ALA A 174 5.02 13.07 -0.34
C ALA A 174 5.25 14.41 -1.08
N GLU A 175 6.39 14.57 -1.74
CA GLU A 175 6.67 15.74 -2.60
C GLU A 175 5.74 15.76 -3.83
N ARG A 176 5.61 14.65 -4.54
CA ARG A 176 4.71 14.54 -5.70
C ARG A 176 3.24 14.74 -5.31
N ILE A 177 2.83 14.29 -4.12
CA ILE A 177 1.47 14.53 -3.62
C ILE A 177 1.21 16.03 -3.46
N ARG A 178 2.17 16.79 -2.91
CA ARG A 178 2.04 18.25 -2.74
C ARG A 178 1.99 18.99 -4.08
N GLU A 179 2.82 18.59 -5.03
CA GLU A 179 2.80 19.15 -6.40
C GLU A 179 1.47 18.86 -7.10
N ALA A 180 0.98 17.62 -7.00
CA ALA A 180 -0.29 17.22 -7.59
C ALA A 180 -1.48 17.95 -6.97
N ALA A 181 -1.50 18.14 -5.65
CA ALA A 181 -2.55 18.90 -4.96
C ALA A 181 -2.67 20.33 -5.52
N LYS A 182 -1.54 21.02 -5.70
CA LYS A 182 -1.52 22.36 -6.30
C LYS A 182 -2.05 22.38 -7.73
N ALA A 183 -1.66 21.39 -8.55
CA ALA A 183 -2.14 21.28 -9.92
C ALA A 183 -3.66 21.01 -9.99
N ILE A 184 -4.19 20.19 -9.06
CA ILE A 184 -5.63 19.90 -8.95
C ILE A 184 -6.41 21.16 -8.55
N GLU A 185 -5.90 21.97 -7.61
CA GLU A 185 -6.50 23.25 -7.23
C GLU A 185 -6.54 24.22 -8.41
N GLU A 186 -5.46 24.33 -9.18
CA GLU A 186 -5.39 25.17 -10.38
C GLU A 186 -6.37 24.71 -11.47
N GLU A 187 -6.46 23.40 -11.74
CA GLU A 187 -7.42 22.85 -12.70
C GLU A 187 -8.88 23.05 -12.23
N LEU A 188 -9.15 22.93 -10.92
CA LEU A 188 -10.47 23.19 -10.35
C LEU A 188 -10.91 24.63 -10.62
N GLU A 189 -10.04 25.61 -10.38
CA GLU A 189 -10.35 27.02 -10.64
C GLU A 189 -10.64 27.30 -12.12
N GLU A 190 -9.88 26.69 -13.04
CA GLU A 190 -10.15 26.76 -14.48
C GLU A 190 -11.51 26.14 -14.82
N ARG A 191 -11.79 24.94 -14.30
CA ARG A 191 -13.00 24.20 -14.62
C ARG A 191 -14.27 24.88 -14.09
N VAL A 192 -14.20 25.45 -12.89
CA VAL A 192 -15.31 26.23 -12.31
C VAL A 192 -15.58 27.49 -13.13
N ARG A 193 -14.53 28.19 -13.58
CA ARG A 193 -14.69 29.36 -14.47
C ARG A 193 -15.33 28.98 -15.80
N TYR A 194 -14.91 27.86 -16.40
CA TYR A 194 -15.51 27.33 -17.62
C TYR A 194 -17.02 27.07 -17.46
N PHE A 195 -17.43 26.32 -16.43
CA PHE A 195 -18.85 26.03 -16.22
C PHE A 195 -19.69 27.29 -15.96
N LYS A 196 -19.16 28.26 -15.20
CA LYS A 196 -19.84 29.55 -15.00
C LYS A 196 -19.97 30.35 -16.31
N GLY A 197 -18.96 30.32 -17.17
CA GLY A 197 -18.99 30.96 -18.49
C GLY A 197 -20.02 30.35 -19.45
N GLU A 198 -20.30 29.06 -19.30
CA GLU A 198 -21.30 28.30 -20.05
C GLU A 198 -22.70 28.30 -19.38
N ASP A 199 -22.91 29.13 -18.36
CA ASP A 199 -24.15 29.22 -17.55
C ASP A 199 -24.57 27.89 -16.86
N LYS A 200 -23.61 26.99 -16.64
CA LYS A 200 -23.75 25.69 -15.96
C LYS A 200 -23.46 25.82 -14.46
N LEU A 201 -24.28 26.62 -13.78
CA LEU A 201 -24.03 27.01 -12.39
C LEU A 201 -24.10 25.83 -11.41
N LEU A 202 -24.96 24.84 -11.65
CA LEU A 202 -25.12 23.67 -10.80
C LEU A 202 -23.91 22.73 -10.89
N GLU A 203 -23.39 22.50 -12.09
CA GLU A 203 -22.18 21.71 -12.33
C GLU A 203 -20.94 22.39 -11.73
N ALA A 204 -20.85 23.72 -11.86
CA ALA A 204 -19.80 24.50 -11.22
C ALA A 204 -19.82 24.36 -9.69
N GLN A 205 -21.01 24.36 -9.08
CA GLN A 205 -21.16 24.15 -7.64
C GLN A 205 -20.77 22.71 -7.25
N ARG A 206 -21.29 21.70 -7.96
CA ARG A 206 -21.03 20.28 -7.68
C ARG A 206 -19.53 19.94 -7.70
N ILE A 207 -18.80 20.39 -8.72
CA ILE A 207 -17.35 20.10 -8.81
C ILE A 207 -16.58 20.83 -7.70
N SER A 208 -16.94 22.08 -7.40
CA SER A 208 -16.30 22.86 -6.34
C SER A 208 -16.50 22.28 -4.94
N GLU A 209 -17.66 21.70 -4.66
CA GLU A 209 -17.96 21.07 -3.35
C GLU A 209 -17.34 19.68 -3.21
N ARG A 210 -17.17 18.95 -4.31
CA ARG A 210 -16.62 17.58 -4.29
C ARG A 210 -15.09 17.56 -4.25
N THR A 211 -14.43 18.57 -4.83
CA THR A 211 -12.97 18.61 -4.98
C THR A 211 -12.25 19.31 -3.81
N ASN A 212 -12.88 20.28 -3.14
CA ASN A 212 -12.34 20.92 -1.92
C ASN A 212 -12.57 20.06 -0.68
#